data_AF-A0A4R3K3A4-F1
#
_entry.id   AF-A0A4R3K3A4-F1
#
_cell.length_a   1.000
_cell.length_b   1.000
_cell.length_c   1.000
_cell.angle_alpha   90.00
_cell.angle_beta   90.00
_cell.angle_gamma   90.00
#
_symmetry.space_group_name_H-M   'P 1'
#
loop_
_entity.id
_entity.type
_entity.pdbx_description
1 polymer ?
#
loop_
_entity_poly.entity_id
_entity_poly.type
_entity_poly.pdbx_seq_one_letter_code
_entity_poly.pdbx_strand_id
1 'polypeptide(L)'
;MNQCPRCSRNIKDGDKYCKFCGQALMDKNFTCPICGEPLTIFMQTCPGCGHKIDELLPLAKCSKKPVAKHEFKHRKKLIFIILIVFFIIMSAGFFIYKLNLANEYYLAQSTKCIENLNENNKLLTELFSKKNLAEEDKETLQPKITAAKENIEALNNDFRTETVPHKYVVVNNRIKKLLLAELTILKEAENITQFSPTQGIGKNITNMQNRLNDFKDLSAQINLNGKTIEVDENFYCIASNLEEWNTSLNLAYKTKAESINRQAIFFDRMDQYIKDYELTKDRLPDIMQNLRKGGYTWEEYFSELDTALAYRKTIQNDVAQLDCIDVDIPIQENFIEVITTSISYVQTAREAAIIEFENDSYAKAMPYYDTADTIHQTETDSYDIFIQQYNNAKINFNAVKAAFTNNST
;
A
#
# COMPACT_ATOMS: atom_id res chain seq x y z
N MET A 1 -54.57 -20.31 -92.19
CA MET A 1 -53.84 -20.04 -90.93
C MET A 1 -52.61 -20.92 -90.93
N ASN A 2 -51.43 -20.32 -91.11
CA ASN A 2 -50.18 -21.07 -91.27
C ASN A 2 -49.38 -21.02 -89.98
N GLN A 3 -49.57 -22.02 -89.12
CA GLN A 3 -48.73 -22.24 -87.96
C GLN A 3 -47.81 -23.43 -88.20
N CYS A 4 -46.59 -23.34 -87.67
CA CYS A 4 -45.64 -24.43 -87.79
C CYS A 4 -46.17 -25.65 -87.03
N PRO A 5 -46.30 -26.83 -87.65
CA PRO A 5 -46.88 -28.00 -86.99
C PRO A 5 -46.04 -28.48 -85.80
N ARG A 6 -44.78 -28.06 -85.68
CA ARG A 6 -43.89 -28.46 -84.59
C ARG A 6 -43.84 -27.46 -83.43
N CYS A 7 -43.87 -26.16 -83.70
CA CYS A 7 -43.69 -25.14 -82.66
C CYS A 7 -44.87 -24.16 -82.54
N SER A 8 -45.91 -24.37 -83.34
CA SER A 8 -47.19 -23.62 -83.37
C SER A 8 -47.08 -22.11 -83.58
N ARG A 9 -45.89 -21.61 -83.95
CA ARG A 9 -45.71 -20.19 -84.29
C ARG A 9 -46.18 -19.91 -85.71
N ASN A 10 -46.73 -18.71 -85.91
CA ASN A 10 -47.17 -18.25 -87.22
C ASN A 10 -46.00 -18.17 -88.21
N ILE A 11 -46.22 -18.68 -89.42
CA ILE A 11 -45.28 -18.69 -90.54
C ILE A 11 -45.88 -17.85 -91.67
N LYS A 12 -45.03 -17.15 -92.42
CA LYS A 12 -45.42 -16.47 -93.66
C LYS A 12 -45.66 -17.50 -94.78
N ASP A 13 -46.71 -17.29 -95.57
CA ASP A 13 -46.99 -18.09 -96.79
C ASP A 13 -45.78 -18.11 -97.73
N GLY A 14 -45.37 -19.31 -98.18
CA GLY A 14 -44.24 -19.53 -99.10
C GLY A 14 -42.87 -19.81 -98.46
N ASP A 15 -42.72 -19.76 -97.13
CA ASP A 15 -41.46 -20.13 -96.45
C ASP A 15 -41.28 -21.67 -96.44
N LYS A 16 -40.22 -22.19 -97.10
CA LYS A 16 -39.91 -23.63 -97.18
C LYS A 16 -39.44 -24.27 -95.86
N TYR A 17 -39.07 -23.47 -94.86
CA TYR A 17 -38.62 -23.91 -93.54
C TYR A 17 -39.06 -22.93 -92.46
N CYS A 18 -39.39 -23.43 -91.27
CA CYS A 18 -39.75 -22.60 -90.13
C CYS A 18 -38.50 -21.89 -89.58
N LYS A 19 -38.49 -20.56 -89.61
CA LYS A 19 -37.35 -19.75 -89.11
C LYS A 19 -37.06 -19.91 -87.62
N PHE A 20 -38.02 -20.41 -86.84
CA PHE A 20 -37.88 -20.54 -85.39
C PHE A 20 -37.33 -21.89 -84.94
N CYS A 21 -37.68 -22.99 -85.62
CA CYS A 21 -37.24 -24.34 -85.23
C CYS A 21 -36.44 -25.08 -86.31
N GLY A 22 -36.31 -24.52 -87.51
CA GLY A 22 -35.58 -25.11 -88.62
C GLY A 22 -36.31 -26.27 -89.33
N GLN A 23 -37.54 -26.61 -88.93
CA GLN A 23 -38.31 -27.69 -89.53
C GLN A 23 -38.72 -27.32 -90.98
N ALA A 24 -38.53 -28.23 -91.92
CA ALA A 24 -39.02 -28.09 -93.29
C ALA A 24 -40.54 -27.96 -93.32
N LEU A 25 -41.04 -26.99 -94.08
CA LEU A 25 -42.44 -26.71 -94.32
C LEU A 25 -42.67 -27.02 -95.80
N MET A 26 -43.10 -28.24 -96.07
CA MET A 26 -43.32 -28.69 -97.45
C MET A 26 -44.70 -28.25 -97.93
N ASP A 27 -44.77 -27.72 -99.15
CA ASP A 27 -46.03 -27.39 -99.82
C ASP A 27 -46.90 -28.64 -99.97
N LYS A 28 -48.22 -28.49 -99.81
CA LYS A 28 -49.20 -29.58 -99.74
C LYS A 28 -49.31 -30.46 -101.00
N ASN A 29 -48.61 -30.15 -102.09
CA ASN A 29 -48.73 -30.85 -103.37
C ASN A 29 -47.37 -31.33 -103.91
N PHE A 30 -46.57 -32.00 -103.08
CA PHE A 30 -45.34 -32.64 -103.57
C PHE A 30 -45.67 -33.99 -104.23
N THR A 31 -45.45 -34.11 -105.54
CA THR A 31 -45.66 -35.35 -106.32
C THR A 31 -44.32 -35.96 -106.71
N CYS A 32 -44.28 -37.29 -106.88
CA CYS A 32 -43.10 -37.98 -107.35
C CYS A 32 -42.76 -37.52 -108.78
N PRO A 33 -41.55 -37.01 -109.07
CA PRO A 33 -41.18 -36.53 -110.40
C PRO A 33 -41.07 -37.66 -111.45
N ILE A 34 -41.11 -38.92 -111.04
CA ILE A 34 -40.99 -40.08 -111.92
C ILE A 34 -42.36 -40.67 -112.29
N CYS A 35 -43.28 -40.83 -111.32
CA CYS A 35 -44.58 -41.47 -111.56
C CYS A 35 -45.79 -40.56 -111.35
N GLY A 36 -45.61 -39.32 -110.88
CA GLY A 36 -46.70 -38.36 -110.66
C GLY A 36 -47.53 -38.58 -109.39
N GLU A 37 -47.28 -39.66 -108.63
CA GLU A 37 -48.04 -39.99 -107.42
C GLU A 37 -47.78 -38.97 -106.28
N PRO A 38 -48.81 -38.50 -105.55
CA PRO A 38 -48.63 -37.58 -104.43
C PRO A 38 -47.85 -38.24 -103.29
N LEU A 39 -46.82 -37.55 -102.81
CA LEU A 39 -45.95 -38.01 -101.72
C LEU A 39 -46.37 -37.37 -100.41
N THR A 40 -46.58 -38.20 -99.38
CA THR A 40 -46.81 -37.70 -98.02
C THR A 40 -45.48 -37.50 -97.29
N ILE A 41 -45.44 -36.44 -96.49
CA ILE A 41 -44.32 -36.04 -95.64
C ILE A 41 -43.89 -37.27 -94.81
N PHE A 42 -42.59 -37.60 -94.79
CA PHE A 42 -41.97 -38.73 -94.06
C PHE A 42 -41.81 -40.09 -94.77
N MET A 43 -42.13 -40.22 -96.06
CA MET A 43 -41.80 -41.45 -96.82
C MET A 43 -40.34 -41.43 -97.32
N GLN A 44 -39.61 -42.52 -97.13
CA GLN A 44 -38.24 -42.69 -97.65
C GLN A 44 -38.20 -43.23 -99.09
N THR A 45 -39.28 -43.86 -99.53
CA THR A 45 -39.48 -44.45 -100.86
C THR A 45 -40.86 -44.14 -101.38
N CYS A 46 -40.98 -43.84 -102.67
CA CYS A 46 -42.26 -43.58 -103.31
C CYS A 46 -43.13 -44.85 -103.36
N PRO A 47 -44.39 -44.82 -102.90
CA PRO A 47 -45.27 -45.99 -102.92
C PRO A 47 -45.71 -46.40 -104.33
N GLY A 48 -45.72 -45.49 -105.30
CA GLY A 48 -46.15 -45.76 -106.68
C GLY A 48 -45.07 -46.41 -107.57
N CYS A 49 -43.78 -46.12 -107.33
CA CYS A 49 -42.68 -46.61 -108.19
C CYS A 49 -41.48 -47.19 -107.44
N GLY A 50 -41.44 -47.13 -106.11
CA GLY A 50 -40.39 -47.74 -105.28
C GLY A 50 -39.06 -46.97 -105.21
N HIS A 51 -38.90 -45.84 -105.89
CA HIS A 51 -37.65 -45.05 -105.84
C HIS A 51 -37.44 -44.30 -104.52
N LYS A 52 -36.18 -44.19 -104.08
CA LYS A 52 -35.78 -43.48 -102.85
C LYS A 52 -35.88 -41.98 -103.04
N ILE A 53 -36.51 -41.30 -102.07
CA ILE A 53 -36.86 -39.88 -102.16
C ILE A 53 -35.65 -38.98 -101.83
N ASP A 54 -34.72 -39.45 -101.00
CA ASP A 54 -33.54 -38.70 -100.56
C ASP A 54 -32.51 -38.43 -101.68
N GLU A 55 -32.52 -39.22 -102.75
CA GLU A 55 -31.67 -39.02 -103.94
C GLU A 55 -32.25 -38.00 -104.95
N LEU A 56 -33.51 -37.59 -104.78
CA LEU A 56 -34.24 -36.74 -105.73
C LEU A 56 -34.24 -35.25 -105.35
N LEU A 57 -33.56 -34.86 -104.26
CA LEU A 57 -33.41 -33.48 -103.81
C LEU A 57 -31.96 -32.99 -104.04
N PRO A 58 -31.73 -31.91 -104.83
CA PRO A 58 -30.38 -31.39 -105.01
C PRO A 58 -29.90 -30.74 -103.71
N LEU A 59 -29.04 -31.44 -102.97
CA LEU A 59 -28.30 -30.92 -101.81
C LEU A 59 -27.25 -29.90 -102.29
N ALA A 60 -27.68 -28.66 -102.51
CA ALA A 60 -26.77 -27.54 -102.67
C ALA A 60 -26.12 -27.19 -101.32
N LYS A 61 -24.81 -27.44 -101.22
CA LYS A 61 -23.94 -27.01 -100.11
C LYS A 61 -24.02 -25.49 -99.94
N CYS A 62 -24.61 -25.01 -98.85
CA CYS A 62 -24.53 -23.59 -98.45
C CYS A 62 -23.30 -23.33 -97.60
N SER A 63 -22.46 -22.40 -98.06
CA SER A 63 -21.27 -21.89 -97.41
C SER A 63 -21.60 -21.13 -96.12
N LYS A 64 -20.79 -21.33 -95.06
CA LYS A 64 -20.80 -20.48 -93.87
C LYS A 64 -19.88 -19.27 -94.10
N LYS A 65 -20.41 -18.05 -94.04
CA LYS A 65 -19.63 -16.89 -93.55
C LYS A 65 -20.04 -16.61 -92.11
N PRO A 66 -19.10 -16.54 -91.15
CA PRO A 66 -19.41 -16.18 -89.77
C PRO A 66 -19.42 -14.65 -89.57
N VAL A 67 -20.38 -14.19 -88.76
CA VAL A 67 -20.48 -12.83 -88.23
C VAL A 67 -19.43 -12.65 -87.13
N ALA A 68 -18.71 -11.52 -87.15
CA ALA A 68 -17.62 -11.20 -86.24
C ALA A 68 -18.11 -11.06 -84.77
N LYS A 69 -17.44 -11.77 -83.86
CA LYS A 69 -17.47 -11.53 -82.41
C LYS A 69 -16.44 -10.46 -82.09
N HIS A 70 -16.86 -9.31 -81.56
CA HIS A 70 -15.94 -8.38 -80.91
C HIS A 70 -15.47 -8.96 -79.56
N GLU A 71 -14.17 -9.08 -79.38
CA GLU A 71 -13.51 -9.63 -78.21
C GLU A 71 -13.45 -8.64 -77.03
N PHE A 72 -14.06 -8.99 -75.89
CA PHE A 72 -13.85 -8.34 -74.58
C PHE A 72 -12.72 -9.05 -73.81
N LYS A 73 -11.46 -8.98 -74.29
CA LYS A 73 -10.32 -9.67 -73.63
C LYS A 73 -9.43 -8.76 -72.79
N HIS A 74 -9.41 -7.45 -73.03
CA HIS A 74 -8.49 -6.50 -72.37
C HIS A 74 -9.03 -5.81 -71.11
N ARG A 75 -10.35 -5.75 -70.86
CA ARG A 75 -10.93 -5.09 -69.67
C ARG A 75 -10.77 -5.89 -68.35
N LYS A 76 -10.68 -7.22 -68.41
CA LYS A 76 -10.58 -8.06 -67.19
C LYS A 76 -9.23 -7.93 -66.49
N LYS A 77 -8.13 -7.79 -67.24
CA LYS A 77 -6.77 -7.58 -66.67
C LYS A 77 -6.63 -6.22 -66.00
N LEU A 78 -7.27 -5.19 -66.55
CA LEU A 78 -7.22 -3.82 -66.01
C LEU A 78 -8.07 -3.68 -64.73
N ILE A 79 -9.25 -4.31 -64.68
CA ILE A 79 -10.08 -4.40 -63.46
C ILE A 79 -9.36 -5.15 -62.33
N PHE A 80 -8.64 -6.23 -62.66
CA PHE A 80 -7.88 -7.00 -61.67
C PHE A 80 -6.71 -6.21 -61.06
N ILE A 81 -5.99 -5.43 -61.87
CA ILE A 81 -4.92 -4.52 -61.37
C ILE A 81 -5.51 -3.45 -60.46
N ILE A 82 -6.65 -2.83 -60.83
CA ILE A 82 -7.32 -1.82 -59.99
C ILE A 82 -7.75 -2.43 -58.64
N LEU A 83 -8.29 -3.66 -58.63
CA LEU A 83 -8.66 -4.35 -57.40
C LEU A 83 -7.45 -4.65 -56.50
N ILE A 84 -6.31 -5.06 -57.06
CA ILE A 84 -5.08 -5.26 -56.30
C ILE A 84 -4.58 -3.95 -55.71
N VAL A 85 -4.53 -2.88 -56.51
CA VAL A 85 -4.11 -1.55 -56.03
C VAL A 85 -5.05 -1.05 -54.93
N PHE A 86 -6.36 -1.24 -55.09
CA PHE A 86 -7.34 -0.91 -54.06
C PHE A 86 -7.11 -1.72 -52.77
N PHE A 87 -6.84 -3.03 -52.87
CA PHE A 87 -6.51 -3.86 -51.72
C PHE A 87 -5.24 -3.41 -51.01
N ILE A 88 -4.20 -3.01 -51.77
CA ILE A 88 -2.96 -2.47 -51.21
C ILE A 88 -3.24 -1.18 -50.47
N ILE A 89 -4.00 -0.24 -51.05
CA ILE A 89 -4.38 1.03 -50.40
C ILE A 89 -5.22 0.77 -49.14
N MET A 90 -6.20 -0.13 -49.19
CA MET A 90 -7.02 -0.51 -48.02
C MET A 90 -6.17 -1.15 -46.92
N SER A 91 -5.23 -2.02 -47.27
CA SER A 91 -4.33 -2.66 -46.31
C SER A 91 -3.33 -1.67 -45.69
N ALA A 92 -2.78 -0.75 -46.48
CA ALA A 92 -1.91 0.32 -46.01
C ALA A 92 -2.68 1.29 -45.10
N GLY A 93 -3.91 1.66 -45.50
CA GLY A 93 -4.80 2.50 -44.69
C GLY A 93 -5.18 1.84 -43.37
N PHE A 94 -5.50 0.55 -43.38
CA PHE A 94 -5.76 -0.23 -42.16
C PHE A 94 -4.53 -0.32 -41.25
N PHE A 95 -3.35 -0.52 -41.83
CA PHE A 95 -2.09 -0.57 -41.09
C PHE A 95 -1.76 0.78 -40.44
N ILE A 96 -1.90 1.89 -41.18
CA ILE A 96 -1.72 3.25 -40.65
C ILE A 96 -2.74 3.55 -39.55
N TYR A 97 -4.01 3.18 -39.74
CA TYR A 97 -5.05 3.33 -38.73
C TYR A 97 -4.71 2.56 -37.44
N LYS A 98 -4.27 1.31 -37.54
CA LYS A 98 -3.83 0.50 -36.38
C LYS A 98 -2.62 1.11 -35.68
N LEU A 99 -1.64 1.62 -36.43
CA LEU A 99 -0.48 2.33 -35.87
C LEU A 99 -0.90 3.61 -35.11
N ASN A 100 -1.82 4.39 -35.68
CA ASN A 100 -2.34 5.59 -35.02
C ASN A 100 -3.13 5.25 -33.75
N LEU A 101 -3.99 4.24 -33.81
CA LEU A 101 -4.74 3.78 -32.64
C LEU A 101 -3.82 3.29 -31.51
N ALA A 102 -2.79 2.51 -31.86
CA ALA A 102 -1.78 2.06 -30.89
C ALA A 102 -0.99 3.23 -30.30
N ASN A 103 -0.66 4.24 -31.11
CA ASN A 103 0.01 5.45 -30.64
C ASN A 103 -0.85 6.26 -29.67
N GLU A 104 -2.13 6.50 -29.99
CA GLU A 104 -3.06 7.24 -29.13
C GLU A 104 -3.29 6.51 -27.80
N TYR A 105 -3.51 5.20 -27.86
CA TYR A 105 -3.70 4.38 -26.66
C TYR A 105 -2.47 4.40 -25.75
N TYR A 106 -1.27 4.17 -26.31
CA TYR A 106 -0.02 4.24 -25.55
C TYR A 106 0.21 5.62 -24.93
N LEU A 107 -0.06 6.70 -25.67
CA LEU A 107 0.09 8.07 -25.17
C LEU A 107 -0.87 8.34 -24.00
N ALA A 108 -2.13 7.93 -24.11
CA ALA A 108 -3.12 8.10 -23.04
C ALA A 108 -2.67 7.37 -21.76
N GLN A 109 -2.26 6.11 -21.88
CA GLN A 109 -1.80 5.30 -20.74
C GLN A 109 -0.53 5.86 -20.11
N SER A 110 0.45 6.25 -20.93
CA SER A 110 1.71 6.84 -20.45
C SER A 110 1.49 8.20 -19.80
N THR A 111 0.53 8.99 -20.30
CA THR A 111 0.16 10.28 -19.70
C THR A 111 -0.47 10.05 -18.32
N LYS A 112 -1.42 9.13 -18.21
CA LYS A 112 -2.02 8.74 -16.94
C LYS A 112 -0.96 8.23 -15.96
N CYS A 113 0.02 7.45 -16.44
CA CYS A 113 1.13 6.99 -15.63
C CYS A 113 1.96 8.17 -15.09
N ILE A 114 2.33 9.12 -15.94
CA ILE A 114 3.08 10.32 -15.56
C ILE A 114 2.29 11.16 -14.53
N GLU A 115 0.99 11.31 -14.71
CA GLU A 115 0.13 12.06 -13.78
C GLU A 115 0.07 11.39 -12.41
N ASN A 116 -0.09 10.07 -12.34
CA ASN A 116 -0.07 9.32 -11.07
C ASN A 116 1.29 9.38 -10.37
N LEU A 117 2.40 9.35 -11.14
CA LEU A 117 3.74 9.55 -10.58
C LEU A 117 3.87 10.95 -9.96
N ASN A 118 3.41 11.99 -10.65
CA ASN A 118 3.44 13.36 -10.12
C ASN A 118 2.57 13.51 -8.86
N GLU A 119 1.37 12.92 -8.85
CA GLU A 119 0.48 12.91 -7.68
C GLU A 119 1.12 12.19 -6.47
N ASN A 120 1.75 11.03 -6.68
CA ASN A 120 2.43 10.32 -5.61
C ASN A 120 3.67 11.05 -5.11
N ASN A 121 4.48 11.65 -6.00
CA ASN A 121 5.61 12.49 -5.59
C ASN A 121 5.16 13.67 -4.73
N LYS A 122 4.05 14.31 -5.10
CA LYS A 122 3.46 15.39 -4.30
C LYS A 122 3.00 14.88 -2.94
N LEU A 123 2.29 13.76 -2.89
CA LEU A 123 1.87 13.13 -1.64
C LEU A 123 3.08 12.82 -0.74
N LEU A 124 4.13 12.21 -1.29
CA LEU A 124 5.34 11.89 -0.52
C LEU A 124 6.03 13.14 0.00
N THR A 125 6.09 14.18 -0.83
CA THR A 125 6.60 15.48 -0.40
C THR A 125 5.76 16.03 0.75
N GLU A 126 4.44 16.00 0.67
CA GLU A 126 3.56 16.46 1.76
C GLU A 126 3.73 15.63 3.04
N LEU A 127 3.89 14.31 2.93
CA LEU A 127 4.08 13.42 4.08
C LEU A 127 5.39 13.67 4.81
N PHE A 128 6.46 13.96 4.08
CA PHE A 128 7.81 14.04 4.64
C PHE A 128 8.39 15.46 4.66
N SER A 129 7.69 16.48 4.15
CA SER A 129 8.12 17.89 4.19
C SER A 129 7.89 18.55 5.55
N LYS A 130 7.08 17.94 6.43
CA LYS A 130 6.86 18.45 7.78
C LYS A 130 8.15 18.35 8.57
N LYS A 131 8.80 19.50 8.77
CA LYS A 131 9.91 19.66 9.72
C LYS A 131 9.36 19.29 11.10
N ASN A 132 9.88 18.22 11.71
CA ASN A 132 9.40 17.63 12.97
C ASN A 132 8.15 16.75 12.83
N LEU A 133 8.28 15.64 12.11
CA LEU A 133 7.43 14.47 12.35
C LEU A 133 7.58 14.03 13.82
N ALA A 134 6.48 13.73 14.49
CA ALA A 134 6.45 13.27 15.89
C ALA A 134 6.25 11.74 15.96
N GLU A 135 6.34 11.14 17.15
CA GLU A 135 6.06 9.71 17.35
C GLU A 135 4.61 9.35 16.99
N GLU A 136 3.66 10.22 17.35
CA GLU A 136 2.24 10.14 17.02
C GLU A 136 1.96 10.15 15.50
N ASP A 137 2.88 10.68 14.69
CA ASP A 137 2.72 10.68 13.24
C ASP A 137 2.92 9.27 12.63
N LYS A 138 3.53 8.31 13.36
CA LYS A 138 3.77 6.93 12.87
C LYS A 138 2.48 6.23 12.45
N GLU A 139 1.44 6.29 13.29
CA GLU A 139 0.14 5.67 13.01
C GLU A 139 -0.58 6.28 11.80
N THR A 140 -0.26 7.53 11.48
CA THR A 140 -0.84 8.26 10.35
C THR A 140 -0.03 8.08 9.07
N LEU A 141 1.29 8.00 9.16
CA LEU A 141 2.21 7.89 8.02
C LEU A 141 2.13 6.51 7.37
N GLN A 142 2.16 5.45 8.18
CA GLN A 142 2.26 4.08 7.70
C GLN A 142 1.14 3.68 6.71
N PRO A 143 -0.16 3.88 7.01
CA PRO A 143 -1.22 3.54 6.06
C PRO A 143 -1.13 4.34 4.75
N LYS A 144 -0.66 5.59 4.81
CA LYS A 144 -0.51 6.45 3.62
C LYS A 144 0.66 6.01 2.74
N ILE A 145 1.78 5.62 3.35
CA ILE A 145 2.94 5.07 2.63
C ILE A 145 2.57 3.73 1.99
N THR A 146 1.90 2.84 2.73
CA THR A 146 1.45 1.54 2.20
C THR A 146 0.48 1.73 1.04
N ALA A 147 -0.49 2.63 1.14
CA ALA A 147 -1.41 2.94 0.05
C ALA A 147 -0.70 3.50 -1.19
N ALA A 148 0.26 4.41 -1.03
CA ALA A 148 1.06 4.94 -2.13
C ALA A 148 1.91 3.84 -2.81
N LYS A 149 2.50 2.95 -2.01
CA LYS A 149 3.25 1.78 -2.48
C LYS A 149 2.39 0.85 -3.32
N GLU A 150 1.21 0.49 -2.83
CA GLU A 150 0.25 -0.36 -3.54
C GLU A 150 -0.22 0.27 -4.86
N ASN A 151 -0.46 1.58 -4.87
CA ASN A 151 -0.81 2.33 -6.08
C ASN A 151 0.31 2.25 -7.14
N ILE A 152 1.55 2.58 -6.78
CA ILE A 152 2.69 2.50 -7.70
C ILE A 152 2.97 1.06 -8.16
N GLU A 153 2.79 0.07 -7.28
CA GLU A 153 2.95 -1.33 -7.63
C GLU A 153 1.91 -1.79 -8.66
N ALA A 154 0.64 -1.40 -8.49
CA ALA A 154 -0.43 -1.63 -9.46
C ALA A 154 -0.11 -0.95 -10.81
N LEU A 155 0.28 0.33 -10.78
CA LEU A 155 0.67 1.06 -12.00
C LEU A 155 1.83 0.39 -12.73
N ASN A 156 2.85 -0.06 -12.00
CA ASN A 156 3.99 -0.75 -12.59
C ASN A 156 3.61 -2.08 -13.22
N ASN A 157 2.67 -2.82 -12.63
CA ASN A 157 2.16 -4.07 -13.19
C ASN A 157 1.36 -3.82 -14.47
N ASP A 158 0.46 -2.83 -14.46
CA ASP A 158 -0.34 -2.46 -15.63
C ASP A 158 0.55 -1.97 -16.79
N PHE A 159 1.55 -1.14 -16.50
CA PHE A 159 2.44 -0.57 -17.50
C PHE A 159 3.45 -1.59 -18.08
N ARG A 160 3.67 -2.71 -17.40
CA ARG A 160 4.63 -3.75 -17.84
C ARG A 160 4.14 -4.54 -19.05
N THR A 161 2.84 -4.81 -19.12
CA THR A 161 2.21 -5.66 -20.14
C THR A 161 1.84 -4.93 -21.43
N GLU A 162 2.09 -3.62 -21.48
CA GLU A 162 1.63 -2.75 -22.57
C GLU A 162 2.37 -2.99 -23.89
N THR A 163 1.64 -2.95 -25.02
CA THR A 163 2.25 -3.02 -26.35
C THR A 163 2.83 -1.66 -26.73
N VAL A 164 4.15 -1.60 -26.96
CA VAL A 164 4.86 -0.32 -27.12
C VAL A 164 5.17 -0.05 -28.59
N PRO A 165 4.70 1.07 -29.17
CA PRO A 165 5.12 1.50 -30.50
C PRO A 165 6.63 1.77 -30.53
N HIS A 166 7.31 1.36 -31.60
CA HIS A 166 8.79 1.43 -31.72
C HIS A 166 9.37 2.81 -31.35
N LYS A 167 8.71 3.89 -31.76
CA LYS A 167 9.15 5.26 -31.49
C LYS A 167 9.16 5.65 -30.01
N TYR A 168 8.44 4.93 -29.16
CA TYR A 168 8.33 5.20 -27.72
C TYR A 168 9.12 4.21 -26.85
N VAL A 169 9.81 3.22 -27.42
CA VAL A 169 10.52 2.18 -26.64
C VAL A 169 11.49 2.77 -25.62
N VAL A 170 12.22 3.82 -26.00
CA VAL A 170 13.21 4.48 -25.11
C VAL A 170 12.51 5.16 -23.92
N VAL A 171 11.50 6.00 -24.17
CA VAL A 171 10.77 6.70 -23.11
C VAL A 171 9.98 5.72 -22.23
N ASN A 172 9.38 4.69 -22.81
CA ASN A 172 8.72 3.61 -22.08
C ASN A 172 9.67 2.93 -21.09
N ASN A 173 10.88 2.60 -21.53
CA ASN A 173 11.89 1.98 -20.65
C ASN A 173 12.33 2.92 -19.52
N ARG A 174 12.37 4.24 -19.77
CA ARG A 174 12.64 5.24 -18.72
C ARG A 174 11.50 5.30 -17.70
N ILE A 175 10.24 5.36 -18.16
CA ILE A 175 9.06 5.32 -17.27
C ILE A 175 9.06 4.05 -16.41
N LYS A 176 9.34 2.87 -17.00
CA LYS A 176 9.45 1.61 -16.25
C LYS A 176 10.54 1.65 -15.18
N LYS A 177 11.70 2.23 -15.48
CA LYS A 177 12.79 2.40 -14.48
C LYS A 177 12.38 3.37 -13.37
N LEU A 178 11.68 4.44 -13.72
CA LEU A 178 11.24 5.47 -12.78
C LEU A 178 10.17 4.93 -11.80
N LEU A 179 9.19 4.17 -12.29
CA LEU A 179 8.23 3.42 -11.47
C LEU A 179 8.93 2.47 -10.48
N LEU A 180 9.94 1.73 -10.94
CA LEU A 180 10.71 0.83 -10.07
C LEU A 180 11.54 1.59 -9.02
N ALA A 181 12.08 2.76 -9.38
CA ALA A 181 12.81 3.60 -8.45
C ALA A 181 11.88 4.12 -7.35
N GLU A 182 10.70 4.64 -7.71
CA GLU A 182 9.70 5.13 -6.75
C GLU A 182 9.16 4.02 -5.85
N LEU A 183 8.85 2.84 -6.41
CA LEU A 183 8.46 1.68 -5.63
C LEU A 183 9.53 1.29 -4.60
N THR A 184 10.81 1.41 -4.96
CA THR A 184 11.92 1.14 -4.04
C THR A 184 12.00 2.21 -2.96
N ILE A 185 11.87 3.50 -3.31
CA ILE A 185 11.82 4.60 -2.33
C ILE A 185 10.69 4.36 -1.33
N LEU A 186 9.49 4.01 -1.79
CA LEU A 186 8.34 3.69 -0.93
C LEU A 186 8.59 2.51 -0.01
N LYS A 187 9.24 1.45 -0.50
CA LYS A 187 9.66 0.30 0.34
C LYS A 187 10.66 0.69 1.41
N GLU A 188 11.64 1.52 1.07
CA GLU A 188 12.61 2.00 2.06
C GLU A 188 11.95 2.93 3.08
N ALA A 189 11.02 3.79 2.67
CA ALA A 189 10.26 4.66 3.56
C ALA A 189 9.37 3.86 4.53
N GLU A 190 8.68 2.83 4.01
CA GLU A 190 7.91 1.90 4.82
C GLU A 190 8.79 1.17 5.84
N ASN A 191 9.97 0.68 5.44
CA ASN A 191 10.90 0.05 6.36
C ASN A 191 11.34 1.02 7.46
N ILE A 192 11.79 2.22 7.10
CA ILE A 192 12.25 3.25 8.05
C ILE A 192 11.14 3.61 9.05
N THR A 193 9.91 3.77 8.59
CA THR A 193 8.77 4.10 9.45
C THR A 193 8.33 2.94 10.35
N GLN A 194 8.59 1.70 9.94
CA GLN A 194 8.30 0.51 10.75
C GLN A 194 9.37 0.20 11.79
N PHE A 195 10.62 0.55 11.54
CA PHE A 195 11.77 0.18 12.36
C PHE A 195 11.63 0.61 13.83
N SER A 196 12.18 -0.23 14.72
CA SER A 196 12.35 0.09 16.14
C SER A 196 13.55 1.03 16.32
N PRO A 197 13.50 1.98 17.28
CA PRO A 197 14.61 2.90 17.58
C PRO A 197 15.99 2.26 17.78
N THR A 198 16.03 0.96 18.11
CA THR A 198 17.25 0.19 18.38
C THR A 198 17.88 -0.45 17.14
N GLN A 199 17.16 -0.51 16.02
CA GLN A 199 17.56 -1.20 14.81
C GLN A 199 17.99 -0.16 13.77
N GLY A 200 19.30 0.02 13.59
CA GLY A 200 19.84 1.10 12.74
C GLY A 200 19.29 1.08 11.30
N ILE A 201 18.90 2.25 10.80
CA ILE A 201 18.27 2.44 9.47
C ILE A 201 19.23 2.90 8.36
N GLY A 202 20.53 3.05 8.67
CA GLY A 202 21.48 3.75 7.80
C GLY A 202 21.57 3.17 6.39
N LYS A 203 21.48 1.84 6.24
CA LYS A 203 21.46 1.19 4.92
C LYS A 203 20.24 1.59 4.09
N ASN A 204 19.05 1.64 4.70
CA ASN A 204 17.80 2.02 4.04
C ASN A 204 17.84 3.49 3.61
N ILE A 205 18.38 4.39 4.45
CA ILE A 205 18.59 5.80 4.12
C ILE A 205 19.56 5.96 2.94
N THR A 206 20.72 5.32 2.98
CA THR A 206 21.69 5.38 1.87
C THR A 206 21.10 4.82 0.57
N ASN A 207 20.37 3.70 0.65
CA ASN A 207 19.68 3.15 -0.51
C ASN A 207 18.66 4.14 -1.08
N MET A 208 17.84 4.75 -0.22
CA MET A 208 16.84 5.73 -0.63
C MET A 208 17.49 6.97 -1.27
N GLN A 209 18.56 7.52 -0.70
CA GLN A 209 19.31 8.64 -1.27
C GLN A 209 19.82 8.33 -2.68
N ASN A 210 20.42 7.14 -2.87
CA ASN A 210 20.87 6.70 -4.18
C ASN A 210 19.70 6.60 -5.18
N ARG A 211 18.54 6.09 -4.74
CA ARG A 211 17.34 6.00 -5.60
C ARG A 211 16.71 7.34 -5.93
N LEU A 212 16.73 8.30 -5.02
CA LEU A 212 16.27 9.66 -5.27
C LEU A 212 17.16 10.36 -6.32
N ASN A 213 18.47 10.10 -6.29
CA ASN A 213 19.39 10.59 -7.31
C ASN A 213 19.14 9.94 -8.67
N ASP A 214 19.00 8.60 -8.72
CA ASP A 214 18.61 7.88 -9.94
C ASP A 214 17.28 8.42 -10.52
N PHE A 215 16.31 8.69 -9.64
CA PHE A 215 14.99 9.22 -10.01
C PHE A 215 15.12 10.62 -10.63
N LYS A 216 15.94 11.50 -10.05
CA LYS A 216 16.23 12.85 -10.57
C LYS A 216 16.76 12.81 -11.99
N ASP A 217 17.73 11.93 -12.24
CA ASP A 217 18.37 11.81 -13.55
C ASP A 217 17.42 11.20 -14.59
N LEU A 218 16.58 10.25 -14.20
CA LEU A 218 15.59 9.61 -15.07
C LEU A 218 14.41 10.54 -15.41
N SER A 219 13.92 11.29 -14.43
CA SER A 219 12.76 12.18 -14.57
C SER A 219 13.04 13.31 -15.57
N ALA A 220 14.24 13.90 -15.51
CA ALA A 220 14.70 14.93 -16.45
C ALA A 220 14.77 14.46 -17.91
N GLN A 221 14.85 13.14 -18.15
CA GLN A 221 14.94 12.55 -19.49
C GLN A 221 13.58 12.15 -20.09
N ILE A 222 12.48 12.39 -19.39
CA ILE A 222 11.13 12.04 -19.83
C ILE A 222 10.39 13.30 -20.28
N ASN A 223 10.13 13.36 -21.59
CA ASN A 223 9.19 14.30 -22.18
C ASN A 223 8.33 13.51 -23.18
N LEU A 224 7.02 13.45 -22.92
CA LEU A 224 6.07 12.77 -23.77
C LEU A 224 4.98 13.75 -24.19
N ASN A 225 5.08 14.27 -25.42
CA ASN A 225 4.13 15.26 -25.97
C ASN A 225 3.94 16.49 -25.05
N GLY A 226 5.01 17.00 -24.45
CA GLY A 226 4.94 18.15 -23.55
C GLY A 226 4.52 17.81 -22.12
N LYS A 227 4.23 16.54 -21.81
CA LYS A 227 4.09 16.05 -20.43
C LYS A 227 5.47 15.67 -19.89
N THR A 228 5.78 16.19 -18.71
CA THR A 228 7.04 15.97 -17.97
C THR A 228 6.76 15.42 -16.59
N ILE A 229 7.76 14.82 -15.96
CA ILE A 229 7.70 14.52 -14.53
C ILE A 229 7.93 15.82 -13.76
N GLU A 230 6.97 16.20 -12.92
CA GLU A 230 7.06 17.35 -12.04
C GLU A 230 7.46 16.84 -10.65
N VAL A 231 8.65 17.21 -10.21
CA VAL A 231 9.21 16.77 -8.92
C VAL A 231 9.59 18.01 -8.13
N ASP A 232 8.95 18.18 -6.98
CA ASP A 232 9.29 19.24 -6.03
C ASP A 232 10.73 19.05 -5.51
N GLU A 233 11.47 20.13 -5.26
CA GLU A 233 12.84 20.02 -4.74
C GLU A 233 12.89 19.27 -3.40
N ASN A 234 11.83 19.41 -2.58
CA ASN A 234 11.71 18.73 -1.29
C ASN A 234 11.53 17.22 -1.41
N PHE A 235 11.10 16.70 -2.57
CA PHE A 235 11.05 15.26 -2.82
C PHE A 235 12.44 14.62 -2.68
N TYR A 236 13.48 15.31 -3.14
CA TYR A 236 14.86 14.83 -3.03
C TYR A 236 15.40 14.91 -1.60
N CYS A 237 14.73 15.64 -0.71
CA CYS A 237 15.08 15.76 0.70
C CYS A 237 14.41 14.68 1.59
N ILE A 238 13.49 13.85 1.04
CA ILE A 238 12.72 12.86 1.82
C ILE A 238 13.63 11.97 2.68
N ALA A 239 14.74 11.48 2.12
CA ALA A 239 15.67 10.63 2.87
C ALA A 239 16.31 11.36 4.06
N SER A 240 16.70 12.63 3.89
CA SER A 240 17.26 13.46 4.97
C SER A 240 16.21 13.72 6.05
N ASN A 241 14.97 14.03 5.64
CA ASN A 241 13.89 14.32 6.59
C ASN A 241 13.51 13.06 7.41
N LEU A 242 13.52 11.88 6.78
CA LEU A 242 13.32 10.61 7.46
C LEU A 242 14.47 10.26 8.42
N GLU A 243 15.72 10.59 8.06
CA GLU A 243 16.88 10.41 8.93
C GLU A 243 16.80 11.32 10.17
N GLU A 244 16.46 12.60 9.98
CA GLU A 244 16.25 13.56 11.09
C GLU A 244 15.10 13.13 12.01
N TRP A 245 13.98 12.68 11.43
CA TRP A 245 12.85 12.17 12.19
C TRP A 245 13.23 10.95 13.02
N ASN A 246 13.88 9.94 12.41
CA ASN A 246 14.33 8.75 13.12
C ASN A 246 15.33 9.10 14.24
N THR A 247 16.23 10.04 14.00
CA THR A 247 17.17 10.53 15.02
C THR A 247 16.42 11.15 16.21
N SER A 248 15.39 11.94 15.93
CA SER A 248 14.54 12.57 16.95
C SER A 248 13.75 11.52 17.75
N LEU A 249 13.19 10.51 17.09
CA LEU A 249 12.53 9.37 17.76
C LEU A 249 13.48 8.59 18.66
N ASN A 250 14.69 8.30 18.18
CA ASN A 250 15.71 7.59 18.95
C ASN A 250 16.11 8.37 20.21
N LEU A 251 16.24 9.69 20.09
CA LEU A 251 16.53 10.55 21.24
C LEU A 251 15.38 10.55 22.25
N ALA A 252 14.13 10.71 21.78
CA ALA A 252 12.95 10.67 22.65
C ALA A 252 12.82 9.33 23.38
N TYR A 253 13.01 8.22 22.66
CA TYR A 253 13.01 6.88 23.23
C TYR A 253 14.10 6.70 24.29
N LYS A 254 15.34 7.14 23.99
CA LYS A 254 16.47 7.07 24.93
C LYS A 254 16.20 7.87 26.20
N THR A 255 15.72 9.10 26.08
CA THR A 255 15.35 9.95 27.23
C THR A 255 14.26 9.29 28.07
N LYS A 256 13.24 8.68 27.44
CA LYS A 256 12.18 7.96 28.15
C LYS A 256 12.70 6.71 28.86
N ALA A 257 13.59 5.94 28.22
CA ALA A 257 14.23 4.78 28.82
C ALA A 257 15.08 5.17 30.05
N GLU A 258 15.85 6.25 29.95
CA GLU A 258 16.66 6.79 31.05
C GLU A 258 15.77 7.24 32.21
N SER A 259 14.66 7.92 31.93
CA SER A 259 13.67 8.33 32.94
C SER A 259 13.04 7.12 33.67
N ILE A 260 12.60 6.10 32.92
CA ILE A 260 12.06 4.86 33.50
C ILE A 260 13.10 4.14 34.36
N ASN A 261 14.36 4.12 33.93
CA ASN A 261 15.44 3.50 34.70
C ASN A 261 15.74 4.28 35.99
N ARG A 262 15.78 5.62 35.96
CA ARG A 262 15.94 6.45 37.16
C ARG A 262 14.79 6.23 38.14
N GLN A 263 13.55 6.21 37.65
CA GLN A 263 12.38 5.96 38.49
C GLN A 263 12.38 4.52 39.06
N ALA A 264 12.86 3.52 38.32
CA ALA A 264 13.06 2.16 38.86
C ALA A 264 14.02 2.15 40.05
N ILE A 265 15.18 2.81 39.91
CA ILE A 265 16.18 2.91 40.97
C ILE A 265 15.61 3.65 42.18
N PHE A 266 14.84 4.72 41.95
CA PHE A 266 14.14 5.43 43.02
C PHE A 266 13.22 4.50 43.83
N PHE A 267 12.33 3.76 43.18
CA PHE A 267 11.41 2.85 43.87
C PHE A 267 12.15 1.73 44.61
N ASP A 268 13.18 1.13 44.01
CA ASP A 268 14.00 0.08 44.64
C ASP A 268 14.70 0.60 45.91
N ARG A 269 15.20 1.84 45.88
CA ARG A 269 15.84 2.46 47.06
C ARG A 269 14.83 2.83 48.13
N MET A 270 13.67 3.38 47.73
CA MET A 270 12.60 3.69 48.65
C MET A 270 12.07 2.43 49.36
N ASP A 271 11.90 1.30 48.65
CA ASP A 271 11.54 0.02 49.27
C ASP A 271 12.50 -0.37 50.39
N GLN A 272 13.80 -0.21 50.14
CA GLN A 272 14.83 -0.53 51.11
C GLN A 272 14.73 0.39 52.33
N TYR A 273 14.58 1.71 52.13
CA TYR A 273 14.45 2.65 53.24
C TYR A 273 13.15 2.51 54.04
N ILE A 274 12.04 2.17 53.38
CA ILE A 274 10.77 1.85 54.04
C ILE A 274 10.94 0.62 54.93
N LYS A 275 11.50 -0.46 54.39
CA LYS A 275 11.78 -1.68 55.16
C LYS A 275 12.69 -1.41 56.36
N ASP A 276 13.75 -0.64 56.14
CA ASP A 276 14.70 -0.26 57.17
C ASP A 276 14.01 0.56 58.28
N TYR A 277 13.18 1.53 57.91
CA TYR A 277 12.37 2.29 58.85
C TYR A 277 11.40 1.39 59.65
N GLU A 278 10.67 0.49 59.01
CA GLU A 278 9.74 -0.45 59.66
C GLU A 278 10.42 -1.31 60.72
N LEU A 279 11.64 -1.79 60.46
CA LEU A 279 12.42 -2.57 61.45
C LEU A 279 12.72 -1.81 62.74
N THR A 280 12.66 -0.47 62.71
CA THR A 280 13.00 0.41 63.85
C THR A 280 11.81 1.17 64.43
N LYS A 281 10.64 1.10 63.79
CA LYS A 281 9.44 1.87 64.15
C LYS A 281 8.84 1.42 65.49
N ASP A 282 8.52 0.14 65.63
CA ASP A 282 7.61 -0.33 66.69
C ASP A 282 8.28 -0.69 68.03
N ARG A 283 9.59 -0.53 68.15
CA ARG A 283 10.33 -1.06 69.31
C ARG A 283 10.25 -0.19 70.55
N LEU A 284 10.12 1.13 70.41
CA LEU A 284 10.37 2.06 71.51
C LEU A 284 9.29 2.07 72.61
N PRO A 285 7.97 2.02 72.31
CA PRO A 285 6.94 1.95 73.35
C PRO A 285 7.07 0.71 74.23
N ASP A 286 7.38 -0.44 73.62
CA ASP A 286 7.54 -1.72 74.32
C ASP A 286 8.76 -1.73 75.26
N ILE A 287 9.87 -1.12 74.83
CA ILE A 287 11.09 -1.05 75.66
C ILE A 287 10.82 -0.20 76.92
N MET A 288 10.12 0.94 76.80
CA MET A 288 9.74 1.75 77.97
C MET A 288 8.85 0.97 78.95
N GLN A 289 7.88 0.20 78.44
CA GLN A 289 7.06 -0.65 79.32
C GLN A 289 7.88 -1.74 80.01
N ASN A 290 8.85 -2.33 79.33
CA ASN A 290 9.73 -3.35 79.90
C ASN A 290 10.70 -2.78 80.93
N LEU A 291 11.23 -1.57 80.70
CA LEU A 291 12.01 -0.80 81.67
C LEU A 291 11.23 -0.63 82.99
N ARG A 292 9.97 -0.20 82.91
CA ARG A 292 9.09 -0.03 84.09
C ARG A 292 8.76 -1.34 84.82
N LYS A 293 8.84 -2.48 84.12
CA LYS A 293 8.69 -3.83 84.69
C LYS A 293 10.00 -4.40 85.25
N GLY A 294 11.11 -3.66 85.17
CA GLY A 294 12.44 -4.11 85.60
C GLY A 294 13.14 -5.05 84.62
N GLY A 295 12.65 -5.15 83.38
CA GLY A 295 13.25 -5.99 82.33
C GLY A 295 14.38 -5.31 81.55
N TYR A 296 14.57 -4.00 81.73
CA TYR A 296 15.64 -3.20 81.12
C TYR A 296 16.23 -2.26 82.18
N THR A 297 17.47 -1.83 81.97
CA THR A 297 18.11 -0.72 82.68
C THR A 297 17.88 0.60 81.93
N TRP A 298 18.01 1.73 82.65
CA TRP A 298 17.96 3.05 82.02
C TRP A 298 19.04 3.23 80.96
N GLU A 299 20.25 2.69 81.19
CA GLU A 299 21.37 2.75 80.23
C GLU A 299 21.00 2.05 78.92
N GLU A 300 20.43 0.84 78.98
CA GLU A 300 19.96 0.12 77.80
C GLU A 300 18.84 0.89 77.10
N TYR A 301 17.89 1.47 77.83
CA TYR A 301 16.81 2.26 77.24
C TYR A 301 17.32 3.51 76.50
N PHE A 302 18.24 4.28 77.11
CA PHE A 302 18.85 5.44 76.45
C PHE A 302 19.67 5.02 75.23
N SER A 303 20.39 3.91 75.30
CA SER A 303 21.13 3.35 74.15
C SER A 303 20.20 3.01 72.98
N GLU A 304 19.02 2.42 73.26
CA GLU A 304 18.01 2.12 72.24
C GLU A 304 17.44 3.40 71.61
N LEU A 305 17.12 4.42 72.43
CA LEU A 305 16.66 5.73 71.92
C LEU A 305 17.70 6.42 71.03
N ASP A 306 18.97 6.45 71.47
CA ASP A 306 20.05 7.09 70.72
C ASP A 306 20.33 6.35 69.40
N THR A 307 20.29 5.00 69.42
CA THR A 307 20.40 4.17 68.22
C THR A 307 19.26 4.45 67.25
N ALA A 308 18.03 4.47 67.75
CA ALA A 308 16.85 4.67 66.93
C ALA A 308 16.79 6.11 66.35
N LEU A 309 17.30 7.11 67.07
CA LEU A 309 17.45 8.48 66.59
C LEU A 309 18.51 8.58 65.48
N ALA A 310 19.67 7.98 65.69
CA ALA A 310 20.77 7.99 64.72
C ALA A 310 20.36 7.30 63.41
N TYR A 311 19.66 6.18 63.51
CA TYR A 311 19.18 5.43 62.35
C TYR A 311 18.15 6.22 61.54
N ARG A 312 17.14 6.82 62.19
CA ARG A 312 16.14 7.66 61.51
C ARG A 312 16.75 8.87 60.82
N LYS A 313 17.73 9.54 61.44
CA LYS A 313 18.49 10.64 60.80
C LYS A 313 19.27 10.17 59.57
N THR A 314 19.82 8.97 59.63
CA THR A 314 20.52 8.37 58.49
C THR A 314 19.56 8.15 57.33
N ILE A 315 18.41 7.50 57.58
CA ILE A 315 17.37 7.30 56.56
C ILE A 315 16.89 8.64 56.00
N GLN A 316 16.63 9.64 56.85
CA GLN A 316 16.19 10.97 56.40
C GLN A 316 17.19 11.60 55.42
N ASN A 317 18.48 11.57 55.76
CA ASN A 317 19.54 12.09 54.91
C ASN A 317 19.67 11.31 53.60
N ASP A 318 19.60 9.98 53.68
CA ASP A 318 19.73 9.10 52.53
C ASP A 318 18.55 9.24 51.56
N VAL A 319 17.32 9.38 52.08
CA VAL A 319 16.12 9.67 51.30
C VAL A 319 16.22 11.05 50.65
N ALA A 320 16.67 12.08 51.39
CA ALA A 320 16.83 13.44 50.85
C ALA A 320 17.87 13.55 49.73
N GLN A 321 18.80 12.60 49.64
CA GLN A 321 19.82 12.53 48.59
C GLN A 321 19.43 11.62 47.42
N LEU A 322 18.25 11.01 47.43
CA LEU A 322 17.79 10.19 46.31
C LEU A 322 17.62 11.04 45.05
N ASP A 323 18.20 10.53 43.97
CA ASP A 323 17.95 11.02 42.63
C ASP A 323 16.51 10.70 42.25
N CYS A 324 15.68 11.74 42.13
CA CYS A 324 14.28 11.64 41.77
C CYS A 324 13.99 12.43 40.48
N ILE A 325 12.91 12.05 39.80
CA ILE A 325 12.32 12.86 38.73
C ILE A 325 11.12 13.63 39.30
N ASP A 326 10.66 14.67 38.60
CA ASP A 326 9.63 15.60 39.11
C ASP A 326 8.37 14.91 39.66
N VAL A 327 7.96 13.78 39.06
CA VAL A 327 6.78 13.01 39.50
C VAL A 327 6.97 12.27 40.82
N ASP A 328 8.22 12.04 41.25
CA ASP A 328 8.58 11.28 42.45
C ASP A 328 8.85 12.20 43.65
N ILE A 329 9.09 13.50 43.44
CA ILE A 329 9.39 14.49 44.50
C ILE A 329 8.34 14.46 45.62
N PRO A 330 7.02 14.45 45.36
CA PRO A 330 6.04 14.44 46.44
C PRO A 330 6.12 13.19 47.32
N ILE A 331 6.45 12.03 46.73
CA ILE A 331 6.59 10.77 47.48
C ILE A 331 7.82 10.83 48.40
N GLN A 332 8.92 11.39 47.90
CA GLN A 332 10.14 11.61 48.68
C GLN A 332 9.90 12.57 49.85
N GLU A 333 9.28 13.73 49.58
CA GLU A 333 8.98 14.76 50.59
C GLU A 333 8.06 14.21 51.68
N ASN A 334 7.00 13.47 51.31
CA ASN A 334 6.08 12.88 52.28
C ASN A 334 6.78 11.87 53.20
N PHE A 335 7.71 11.07 52.67
CA PHE A 335 8.45 10.15 53.52
C PHE A 335 9.42 10.86 54.47
N ILE A 336 10.10 11.91 53.99
CA ILE A 336 10.95 12.77 54.83
C ILE A 336 10.13 13.39 55.96
N GLU A 337 8.90 13.84 55.71
CA GLU A 337 8.01 14.38 56.73
C GLU A 337 7.65 13.34 57.81
N VAL A 338 7.34 12.11 57.39
CA VAL A 338 7.11 10.99 58.33
C VAL A 338 8.34 10.74 59.20
N ILE A 339 9.53 10.65 58.60
CA ILE A 339 10.78 10.42 59.35
C ILE A 339 11.09 11.61 60.27
N THR A 340 10.79 12.84 59.86
CA THR A 340 10.97 14.04 60.69
C THR A 340 10.08 14.01 61.93
N THR A 341 8.84 13.61 61.76
CA THR A 341 7.88 13.41 62.87
C THR A 341 8.37 12.29 63.79
N SER A 342 8.86 11.20 63.21
CA SER A 342 9.45 10.07 63.93
C SER A 342 10.68 10.47 64.76
N ILE A 343 11.58 11.29 64.21
CA ILE A 343 12.73 11.85 64.93
C ILE A 343 12.27 12.68 66.13
N SER A 344 11.24 13.52 65.93
CA SER A 344 10.67 14.36 66.99
C SER A 344 10.10 13.51 68.12
N TYR A 345 9.40 12.42 67.80
CA TYR A 345 8.91 11.45 68.78
C TYR A 345 10.05 10.90 69.66
N VAL A 346 11.12 10.41 69.05
CA VAL A 346 12.27 9.83 69.79
C VAL A 346 12.93 10.87 70.70
N GLN A 347 13.07 12.11 70.22
CA GLN A 347 13.64 13.20 71.00
C GLN A 347 12.78 13.55 72.22
N THR A 348 11.47 13.68 72.04
CA THR A 348 10.54 13.95 73.14
C THR A 348 10.49 12.80 74.14
N ALA A 349 10.48 11.55 73.68
CA ALA A 349 10.54 10.37 74.55
C ALA A 349 11.84 10.34 75.37
N ARG A 350 12.98 10.69 74.76
CA ARG A 350 14.27 10.80 75.43
C ARG A 350 14.29 11.90 76.49
N GLU A 351 13.71 13.06 76.21
CA GLU A 351 13.57 14.15 77.18
C GLU A 351 12.72 13.73 78.38
N ALA A 352 11.58 13.07 78.14
CA ALA A 352 10.73 12.53 79.20
C ALA A 352 11.51 11.56 80.10
N ALA A 353 12.28 10.67 79.50
CA ALA A 353 13.10 9.67 80.17
C ALA A 353 14.21 10.28 81.03
N ILE A 354 14.88 11.33 80.54
CA ILE A 354 15.87 12.08 81.33
C ILE A 354 15.21 12.72 82.55
N ILE A 355 14.04 13.33 82.38
CA ILE A 355 13.30 13.95 83.49
C ILE A 355 12.94 12.91 84.55
N GLU A 356 12.46 11.73 84.13
CA GLU A 356 12.10 10.64 85.03
C GLU A 356 13.33 10.11 85.79
N PHE A 357 14.44 9.87 85.07
CA PHE A 357 15.69 9.35 85.63
C PHE A 357 16.38 10.33 86.59
N GLU A 358 16.56 11.59 86.19
CA GLU A 358 17.36 12.56 86.97
C GLU A 358 16.59 13.16 88.16
N ASN A 359 15.28 13.35 88.03
CA ASN A 359 14.48 13.99 89.07
C ASN A 359 13.76 12.99 90.00
N ASP A 360 13.91 11.68 89.74
CA ASP A 360 13.16 10.61 90.40
C ASP A 360 11.65 10.92 90.46
N SER A 361 11.12 11.49 89.37
CA SER A 361 9.78 12.08 89.36
C SER A 361 9.02 11.77 88.08
N TYR A 362 8.36 10.62 88.09
CA TYR A 362 7.41 10.21 87.06
C TYR A 362 6.36 11.29 86.75
N ALA A 363 5.84 11.95 87.79
CA ALA A 363 4.81 12.98 87.64
C ALA A 363 5.28 14.18 86.81
N LYS A 364 6.57 14.52 86.83
CA LYS A 364 7.15 15.60 86.00
C LYS A 364 7.41 15.15 84.56
N ALA A 365 7.71 13.87 84.35
CA ALA A 365 7.96 13.30 83.03
C ALA A 365 6.67 13.02 82.25
N MET A 366 5.56 12.75 82.95
CA MET A 366 4.27 12.37 82.35
C MET A 366 3.80 13.28 81.20
N PRO A 367 3.81 14.63 81.30
CA PRO A 367 3.35 15.48 80.20
C PRO A 367 4.21 15.35 78.92
N TYR A 368 5.48 15.01 79.07
CA TYR A 368 6.38 14.76 77.93
C TYR A 368 6.10 13.40 77.30
N TYR A 369 5.77 12.37 78.10
CA TYR A 369 5.29 11.10 77.55
C TYR A 369 3.96 11.26 76.81
N ASP A 370 3.00 12.00 77.35
CA ASP A 370 1.73 12.28 76.67
C ASP A 370 1.95 13.02 75.34
N THR A 371 2.93 13.94 75.31
CA THR A 371 3.34 14.64 74.08
C THR A 371 3.99 13.68 73.09
N ALA A 372 4.90 12.81 73.55
CA ALA A 372 5.55 11.81 72.72
C ALA A 372 4.52 10.84 72.10
N ASP A 373 3.54 10.37 72.89
CA ASP A 373 2.47 9.48 72.42
C ASP A 373 1.61 10.17 71.35
N THR A 374 1.32 11.46 71.52
CA THR A 374 0.60 12.27 70.50
C THR A 374 1.39 12.37 69.19
N ILE A 375 2.72 12.60 69.28
CA ILE A 375 3.59 12.66 68.10
C ILE A 375 3.65 11.28 67.43
N HIS A 376 3.77 10.19 68.20
CA HIS A 376 3.80 8.83 67.68
C HIS A 376 2.50 8.44 66.95
N GLN A 377 1.34 8.84 67.48
CA GLN A 377 0.07 8.64 66.79
C GLN A 377 0.04 9.40 65.46
N THR A 378 0.50 10.67 65.47
CA THR A 378 0.59 11.51 64.27
C THR A 378 1.54 10.90 63.23
N GLU A 379 2.71 10.41 63.67
CA GLU A 379 3.67 9.68 62.84
C GLU A 379 3.02 8.43 62.21
N THR A 380 2.29 7.65 63.00
CA THR A 380 1.64 6.41 62.55
C THR A 380 0.59 6.71 61.49
N ASP A 381 -0.28 7.70 61.73
CA ASP A 381 -1.32 8.12 60.79
C ASP A 381 -0.69 8.64 59.48
N SER A 382 0.34 9.47 59.56
CA SER A 382 1.06 9.99 58.38
C SER A 382 1.78 8.89 57.62
N TYR A 383 2.36 7.91 58.31
CA TYR A 383 3.01 6.76 57.66
C TYR A 383 2.01 5.92 56.88
N ASP A 384 0.84 5.65 57.43
CA ASP A 384 -0.20 4.86 56.76
C ASP A 384 -0.69 5.56 55.48
N ILE A 385 -0.86 6.89 55.53
CA ILE A 385 -1.19 7.71 54.36
C ILE A 385 -0.07 7.64 53.32
N PHE A 386 1.19 7.80 53.75
CA PHE A 386 2.36 7.73 52.87
C PHE A 386 2.44 6.37 52.17
N ILE A 387 2.30 5.25 52.89
CA ILE A 387 2.40 3.91 52.30
C ILE A 387 1.33 3.67 51.23
N GLN A 388 0.10 4.17 51.46
CA GLN A 388 -0.95 4.10 50.43
C GLN A 388 -0.57 4.88 49.16
N GLN A 389 -0.06 6.10 49.31
CA GLN A 389 0.36 6.93 48.19
C GLN A 389 1.55 6.31 47.44
N TYR A 390 2.56 5.84 48.18
CA TYR A 390 3.74 5.16 47.64
C TYR A 390 3.34 3.93 46.80
N ASN A 391 2.48 3.07 47.34
CA ASN A 391 2.04 1.86 46.63
C ASN A 391 1.27 2.20 45.35
N ASN A 392 0.40 3.22 45.39
CA ASN A 392 -0.32 3.67 44.20
C ASN A 392 0.64 4.21 43.12
N ALA A 393 1.62 5.03 43.51
CA ALA A 393 2.64 5.55 42.61
C ALA A 393 3.45 4.42 41.97
N LYS A 394 3.86 3.42 42.78
CA LYS A 394 4.62 2.25 42.32
C LYS A 394 3.82 1.38 41.34
N ILE A 395 2.53 1.18 41.59
CA ILE A 395 1.64 0.45 40.66
C ILE A 395 1.56 1.19 39.31
N ASN A 396 1.36 2.50 39.34
CA ASN A 396 1.31 3.33 38.13
C ASN A 396 2.63 3.27 37.36
N PHE A 397 3.76 3.37 38.05
CA PHE A 397 5.08 3.22 37.46
C PHE A 397 5.26 1.85 36.78
N ASN A 398 4.89 0.76 37.44
CA ASN A 398 4.99 -0.59 36.87
C ASN A 398 4.14 -0.73 35.59
N ALA A 399 2.96 -0.11 35.53
CA ALA A 399 2.15 -0.06 34.31
C ALA A 399 2.85 0.70 33.18
N VAL A 400 3.45 1.86 33.46
CA VAL A 400 4.22 2.64 32.48
C VAL A 400 5.44 1.87 31.98
N LYS A 401 6.20 1.23 32.88
CA LYS A 401 7.36 0.40 32.55
C LYS A 401 6.98 -0.79 31.66
N ALA A 402 5.87 -1.46 31.96
CA ALA A 402 5.36 -2.57 31.15
C ALA A 402 4.93 -2.10 29.76
N ALA A 403 4.19 -0.99 29.66
CA ALA A 403 3.78 -0.41 28.37
C ALA A 403 4.98 -0.02 27.50
N PHE A 404 6.02 0.59 28.10
CA PHE A 404 7.24 0.93 27.40
C PHE A 404 7.99 -0.32 26.87
N THR A 405 8.07 -1.37 27.69
CA THR A 405 8.73 -2.62 27.29
C THR A 405 8.02 -3.29 26.12
N ASN A 406 6.68 -3.35 26.15
CA ASN A 406 5.88 -3.93 25.06
C ASN A 406 5.98 -3.16 23.74
N ASN A 407 6.17 -1.84 23.79
CA ASN A 407 6.34 -1.02 22.59
C ASN A 407 7.78 -1.06 22.04
N SER A 408 8.73 -1.56 22.83
CA SER A 408 10.15 -1.62 22.45
C SER A 408 10.56 -2.93 21.75
N THR A 409 9.78 -3.99 21.96
CA THR A 409 9.92 -5.33 21.34
C THR A 409 9.11 -5.43 20.08
#